data_AF-A0A1Q7NLH0-F1
#
_entry.id   AF-A0A1Q7NLH0-F1
#
_cell.length_a   1.000
_cell.length_b   1.000
_cell.length_c   1.000
_cell.angle_alpha   90.00
_cell.angle_beta   90.00
_cell.angle_gamma   90.00
#
_symmetry.space_group_name_H-M   'P 1'
#
loop_
_entity.id
_entity.type
_entity.pdbx_description
1 polymer ?
#
loop_
_entity_poly.entity_id
_entity_poly.type
_entity_poly.pdbx_seq_one_letter_code
_entity_poly.pdbx_strand_id
1 'polypeptide(L)'
;MSSDDKNRKLDKMDLAYAAVLGLAVVITAWCGYQHELWSSALTFELKQANTAHREFTTAQLKEGQSTVIDAVAFTGYLDAVSNHNQKLSDYYKNSFRPELRAAFDAWMKTEPFNNATAKASPFDMPEYPLASDSEKVNSFLQIVDEKSQNASEMSSIASNYVFFTSMYASVSFLEGIGRVFASKKMQTIFLVMGAMVFSATTIVMFGTMPIYPGNFSL
;
A
#
# COMPACT_ATOMS: atom_id res chain seq x y z
N MET A 1 26.01 46.42 44.25
CA MET A 1 25.26 45.57 43.28
C MET A 1 24.96 44.26 43.98
N SER A 2 23.79 44.16 44.64
CA SER A 2 23.45 43.11 45.62
C SER A 2 23.16 41.76 44.96
N SER A 3 23.42 40.68 45.70
CA SER A 3 23.23 39.26 45.33
C SER A 3 21.82 38.91 44.82
N ASP A 4 20.81 39.73 45.12
CA ASP A 4 19.42 39.52 44.67
C ASP A 4 19.22 39.62 43.15
N ASP A 5 19.98 40.48 42.46
CA ASP A 5 19.82 40.64 41.00
C ASP A 5 20.50 39.49 40.21
N LYS A 6 21.35 38.71 40.89
CA LYS A 6 21.96 37.47 40.36
C LYS A 6 20.99 36.29 40.47
N ASN A 7 20.18 36.22 41.54
CA ASN A 7 19.15 35.20 41.74
C ASN A 7 17.88 35.43 40.89
N ARG A 8 17.46 36.67 40.67
CA ARG A 8 16.26 36.97 39.84
C ARG A 8 16.45 36.68 38.34
N LYS A 9 17.70 36.60 37.86
CA LYS A 9 18.06 36.29 36.46
C LYS A 9 18.26 34.79 36.18
N LEU A 10 18.25 33.96 37.22
CA LEU A 10 18.16 32.50 37.10
C LEU A 10 16.71 32.01 36.95
N ASP A 11 15.71 32.91 36.94
CA ASP A 11 14.30 32.47 37.04
C ASP A 11 13.56 32.49 35.67
N LYS A 12 13.74 33.54 34.87
CA LYS A 12 12.93 33.72 33.63
C LYS A 12 13.44 32.93 32.42
N MET A 13 14.75 32.85 32.26
CA MET A 13 15.33 32.18 31.09
C MET A 13 15.24 30.66 31.25
N ASP A 14 15.49 30.15 32.45
CA ASP A 14 15.37 28.72 32.75
C ASP A 14 13.91 28.26 32.65
N LEU A 15 12.95 29.13 33.06
CA LEU A 15 11.53 28.92 32.81
C LEU A 15 11.20 28.89 31.30
N ALA A 16 11.78 29.78 30.49
CA ALA A 16 11.56 29.79 29.04
C ALA A 16 12.08 28.51 28.38
N TYR A 17 13.29 28.07 28.72
CA TYR A 17 13.86 26.78 28.30
C TYR A 17 12.97 25.60 28.70
N ALA A 18 12.47 25.59 29.94
CA ALA A 18 11.57 24.56 30.43
C ALA A 18 10.23 24.57 29.67
N ALA A 19 9.69 25.75 29.37
CA ALA A 19 8.44 25.91 28.63
C ALA A 19 8.56 25.39 27.18
N VAL A 20 9.60 25.81 26.44
CA VAL A 20 9.81 25.36 25.06
C VAL A 20 10.07 23.85 25.01
N LEU A 21 10.92 23.33 25.91
CA LEU A 21 11.18 21.89 26.00
C LEU A 21 9.90 21.11 26.34
N GLY A 22 9.12 21.57 27.32
CA GLY A 22 7.87 20.92 27.71
C GLY A 22 6.85 20.87 26.58
N LEU A 23 6.68 21.99 25.87
CA LEU A 23 5.81 22.07 24.68
C LEU A 23 6.31 21.14 23.57
N ALA A 24 7.62 21.10 23.31
CA ALA A 24 8.19 20.18 22.32
C ALA A 24 7.89 18.71 22.64
N VAL A 25 7.99 18.31 23.91
CA VAL A 25 7.65 16.94 24.35
C VAL A 25 6.16 16.63 24.12
N VAL A 26 5.27 17.55 24.49
CA VAL A 26 3.82 17.36 24.29
C VAL A 26 3.48 17.21 22.80
N ILE A 27 4.04 18.06 21.94
CA ILE A 27 3.78 17.96 20.50
C ILE A 27 4.43 16.71 19.90
N THR A 28 5.61 16.29 20.38
CA THR A 28 6.23 15.03 19.96
C THR A 28 5.32 13.84 20.26
N ALA A 29 4.73 13.79 21.46
CA ALA A 29 3.76 12.75 21.82
C ALA A 29 2.50 12.81 20.95
N TRP A 30 2.01 14.01 20.65
CA TRP A 30 0.89 14.21 19.71
C TRP A 30 1.19 13.68 18.30
N CYS A 31 2.38 13.96 17.76
CA CYS A 31 2.81 13.43 16.46
C CYS A 31 2.87 11.90 16.47
N GLY A 32 3.41 11.29 17.53
CA GLY A 32 3.42 9.83 17.69
C GLY A 32 2.02 9.24 17.70
N TYR A 33 1.10 9.86 18.45
CA TYR A 33 -0.30 9.44 18.48
C TYR A 33 -0.98 9.54 17.10
N GLN A 34 -0.80 10.64 16.39
CA GLN A 34 -1.36 10.80 15.04
C GLN A 34 -0.75 9.79 14.05
N HIS A 35 0.56 9.52 14.14
CA HIS A 35 1.21 8.47 13.34
C HIS A 35 0.54 7.11 13.56
N GLU A 36 0.31 6.71 14.81
CA GLU A 36 -0.33 5.44 15.14
C GLU A 36 -1.76 5.34 14.60
N LEU A 37 -2.55 6.41 14.69
CA LEU A 37 -3.92 6.44 14.14
C LEU A 37 -3.94 6.23 12.62
N TRP A 38 -3.11 6.97 11.88
CA TRP A 38 -2.99 6.81 10.43
C TRP A 38 -2.40 5.45 10.04
N SER A 39 -1.44 4.94 10.79
CA SER A 39 -0.83 3.61 10.58
C SER A 39 -1.83 2.46 10.81
N SER A 40 -2.72 2.63 11.79
CA SER A 40 -3.81 1.68 12.04
C SER A 40 -4.81 1.65 10.87
N ALA A 41 -5.25 2.80 10.38
CA ALA A 41 -6.13 2.89 9.21
C ALA A 41 -5.48 2.32 7.94
N LEU A 42 -4.21 2.64 7.71
CA LEU A 42 -3.36 2.06 6.67
C LEU A 42 -3.40 0.52 6.71
N THR A 43 -3.24 -0.06 7.90
CA THR A 43 -3.21 -1.52 8.08
C THR A 43 -4.53 -2.17 7.64
N PHE A 44 -5.66 -1.48 7.86
CA PHE A 44 -6.97 -1.97 7.42
C PHE A 44 -7.13 -1.95 5.89
N GLU A 45 -6.67 -0.89 5.22
CA GLU A 45 -6.67 -0.82 3.75
C GLU A 45 -5.75 -1.87 3.14
N LEU A 46 -4.52 -2.04 3.68
CA LEU A 46 -3.59 -3.08 3.23
C LEU A 46 -4.14 -4.49 3.45
N LYS A 47 -4.87 -4.73 4.54
CA LYS A 47 -5.52 -6.03 4.78
C LYS A 47 -6.53 -6.34 3.68
N GLN A 48 -7.36 -5.37 3.30
CA GLN A 48 -8.34 -5.52 2.22
C GLN A 48 -7.65 -5.74 0.87
N ALA A 49 -6.61 -4.96 0.55
CA ALA A 49 -5.82 -5.15 -0.67
C ALA A 49 -5.23 -6.56 -0.75
N ASN A 50 -4.62 -7.04 0.34
CA ASN A 50 -4.04 -8.38 0.39
C ASN A 50 -5.09 -9.49 0.27
N THR A 51 -6.28 -9.30 0.87
CA THR A 51 -7.40 -10.24 0.69
C THR A 51 -7.83 -10.28 -0.78
N ALA A 52 -8.04 -9.14 -1.43
CA ALA A 52 -8.41 -9.08 -2.84
C ALA A 52 -7.32 -9.70 -3.75
N HIS A 53 -6.05 -9.44 -3.46
CA HIS A 53 -4.93 -10.04 -4.20
C HIS A 53 -4.86 -11.56 -4.05
N ARG A 54 -5.22 -12.10 -2.87
CA ARG A 54 -5.32 -13.54 -2.64
C ARG A 54 -6.47 -14.16 -3.44
N GLU A 55 -7.63 -13.51 -3.46
CA GLU A 55 -8.77 -13.97 -4.27
C GLU A 55 -8.44 -13.94 -5.76
N PHE A 56 -7.79 -12.88 -6.24
CA PHE A 56 -7.24 -12.78 -7.60
C PHE A 56 -6.32 -13.96 -7.93
N THR A 57 -5.34 -14.24 -7.07
CA THR A 57 -4.37 -15.33 -7.29
C THR A 57 -5.09 -16.70 -7.31
N THR A 58 -6.08 -16.88 -6.44
CA THR A 58 -6.88 -18.11 -6.36
C THR A 58 -7.73 -18.30 -7.62
N ALA A 59 -8.38 -17.23 -8.10
CA ALA A 59 -9.17 -17.24 -9.34
C ALA A 59 -8.29 -17.56 -10.55
N GLN A 60 -7.16 -16.87 -10.70
CA GLN A 60 -6.21 -17.12 -11.80
C GLN A 60 -5.65 -18.56 -11.76
N LEU A 61 -5.34 -19.09 -10.57
CA LEU A 61 -4.87 -20.47 -10.45
C LEU A 61 -5.94 -21.47 -10.91
N LYS A 62 -7.21 -21.24 -10.54
CA LYS A 62 -8.32 -22.10 -10.95
C LYS A 62 -8.56 -22.07 -12.46
N GLU A 63 -8.42 -20.90 -13.09
CA GLU A 63 -8.51 -20.76 -14.54
C GLU A 63 -7.30 -21.39 -15.24
N GLY A 64 -6.08 -21.22 -14.71
CA GLY A 64 -4.89 -21.91 -15.23
C GLY A 64 -5.02 -23.44 -15.16
N GLN A 65 -5.54 -23.98 -14.05
CA GLN A 65 -5.85 -25.41 -13.92
C GLN A 65 -6.89 -25.86 -14.95
N SER A 66 -7.90 -25.03 -15.19
CA SER A 66 -8.93 -25.26 -16.20
C SER A 66 -8.32 -25.37 -17.61
N THR A 67 -7.39 -24.49 -17.97
CA THR A 67 -6.66 -24.55 -19.24
C THR A 67 -5.78 -25.79 -19.36
N VAL A 68 -5.14 -26.24 -18.28
CA VAL A 68 -4.38 -27.51 -18.29
C VAL A 68 -5.31 -28.71 -18.53
N ILE A 69 -6.47 -28.76 -17.87
CA ILE A 69 -7.47 -29.81 -18.09
C ILE A 69 -7.94 -29.81 -19.55
N ASP A 70 -8.22 -28.62 -20.10
CA ASP A 70 -8.63 -28.46 -21.50
C ASP A 70 -7.53 -28.94 -22.46
N ALA A 71 -6.25 -28.61 -22.19
CA ALA A 71 -5.12 -29.03 -23.01
C ALA A 71 -4.92 -30.56 -23.01
N VAL A 72 -5.10 -31.20 -21.86
CA VAL A 72 -5.06 -32.67 -21.74
C VAL A 72 -6.22 -33.30 -22.52
N ALA A 73 -7.44 -32.76 -22.40
CA ALA A 73 -8.59 -33.27 -23.14
C ALA A 73 -8.42 -33.11 -24.67
N PHE A 74 -7.90 -31.96 -25.12
CA PHE A 74 -7.61 -31.70 -26.53
C PHE A 74 -6.52 -32.63 -27.07
N THR A 75 -5.45 -32.86 -26.30
CA THR A 75 -4.39 -33.81 -26.68
C THR A 75 -4.94 -35.23 -26.82
N GLY A 76 -5.80 -35.68 -25.89
CA GLY A 76 -6.47 -36.97 -25.99
C GLY A 76 -7.40 -37.09 -27.21
N TYR A 77 -8.09 -36.01 -27.57
CA TYR A 77 -8.85 -35.94 -28.83
C TYR A 77 -7.95 -36.11 -30.06
N LEU A 78 -6.83 -35.37 -30.14
CA LEU A 78 -5.88 -35.46 -31.26
C LEU A 78 -5.29 -36.87 -31.41
N ASP A 79 -4.91 -37.50 -30.30
CA ASP A 79 -4.41 -38.89 -30.31
C ASP A 79 -5.47 -39.88 -30.81
N ALA A 80 -6.72 -39.72 -30.36
CA ALA A 80 -7.83 -40.56 -30.82
C ALA A 80 -8.12 -40.39 -32.33
N VAL A 81 -8.05 -39.15 -32.84
CA VAL A 81 -8.21 -38.87 -34.28
C VAL A 81 -7.05 -39.47 -35.08
N SER A 82 -5.80 -39.32 -34.62
CA SER A 82 -4.62 -39.88 -35.27
C SER A 82 -4.65 -41.41 -35.32
N ASN A 83 -5.22 -42.06 -34.31
CA ASN A 83 -5.40 -43.52 -34.26
C ASN A 83 -6.71 -44.00 -34.94
N HIS A 84 -7.42 -43.12 -35.64
CA HIS A 84 -8.70 -43.40 -36.30
C HIS A 84 -9.78 -43.99 -35.38
N ASN A 85 -9.73 -43.69 -34.08
CA ASN A 85 -10.67 -44.18 -33.07
C ASN A 85 -11.81 -43.17 -32.86
N GLN A 86 -12.82 -43.25 -33.73
CA GLN A 86 -13.99 -42.36 -33.70
C GLN A 86 -14.71 -42.39 -32.35
N LYS A 87 -14.88 -43.57 -31.76
CA LYS A 87 -15.56 -43.71 -30.45
C LYS A 87 -14.83 -42.96 -29.34
N LEU A 88 -13.50 -42.98 -29.33
CA LEU A 88 -12.69 -42.30 -28.32
C LEU A 88 -12.62 -40.78 -28.58
N SER A 89 -12.52 -40.35 -29.84
CA SER A 89 -12.52 -38.92 -30.17
C SER A 89 -13.86 -38.24 -29.84
N ASP A 90 -14.99 -38.91 -30.10
CA ASP A 90 -16.32 -38.43 -29.69
C ASP A 90 -16.47 -38.34 -28.17
N TYR A 91 -15.87 -39.27 -27.42
CA TYR A 91 -15.85 -39.24 -25.96
C TYR A 91 -15.12 -38.00 -25.43
N TYR A 92 -13.93 -37.70 -25.95
CA TYR A 92 -13.18 -36.50 -25.55
C TYR A 92 -13.95 -35.23 -25.94
N LYS A 93 -14.50 -35.16 -27.16
CA LYS A 93 -15.29 -34.01 -27.63
C LYS A 93 -16.52 -33.74 -26.77
N ASN A 94 -17.21 -34.79 -26.32
CA ASN A 94 -18.37 -34.66 -25.44
C ASN A 94 -17.99 -34.27 -24.00
N SER A 95 -16.76 -34.56 -23.60
CA SER A 95 -16.23 -34.21 -22.27
C SER A 95 -15.60 -32.81 -22.21
N PHE A 96 -15.48 -32.11 -23.35
CA PHE A 96 -14.93 -30.75 -23.37
C PHE A 96 -15.78 -29.81 -22.53
N ARG A 97 -15.10 -28.99 -21.72
CA ARG A 97 -15.73 -27.89 -20.99
C ARG A 97 -16.37 -26.92 -21.98
N PRO A 98 -17.49 -26.25 -21.62
CA PRO A 98 -18.20 -25.36 -22.53
C PRO A 98 -17.32 -24.29 -23.20
N GLU A 99 -16.36 -23.75 -22.45
CA GLU A 99 -15.37 -22.76 -22.90
C GLU A 99 -14.48 -23.31 -24.03
N LEU A 100 -13.85 -24.47 -23.81
CA LEU A 100 -13.07 -25.16 -24.84
C LEU A 100 -13.95 -25.57 -26.02
N ARG A 101 -15.19 -26.01 -25.78
CA ARG A 101 -16.10 -26.47 -26.84
C ARG A 101 -16.45 -25.35 -27.81
N ALA A 102 -16.75 -24.15 -27.31
CA ALA A 102 -17.04 -22.99 -28.16
C ALA A 102 -15.85 -22.63 -29.06
N ALA A 103 -14.65 -22.58 -28.46
CA ALA A 103 -13.41 -22.31 -29.19
C ALA A 103 -13.06 -23.43 -30.19
N PHE A 104 -13.25 -24.69 -29.80
CA PHE A 104 -13.01 -25.86 -30.65
C PHE A 104 -13.98 -25.91 -31.84
N ASP A 105 -15.26 -25.64 -31.63
CA ASP A 105 -16.26 -25.62 -32.70
C ASP A 105 -15.99 -24.46 -33.68
N ALA A 106 -15.53 -23.31 -33.19
CA ALA A 106 -15.09 -22.19 -34.03
C ALA A 106 -13.81 -22.54 -34.80
N TRP A 107 -12.85 -23.18 -34.14
CA TRP A 107 -11.59 -23.63 -34.73
C TRP A 107 -11.83 -24.67 -35.84
N MET A 108 -12.71 -25.66 -35.59
CA MET A 108 -13.01 -26.70 -36.57
C MET A 108 -13.65 -26.15 -37.86
N LYS A 109 -14.41 -25.05 -37.78
CA LYS A 109 -14.96 -24.35 -38.97
C LYS A 109 -13.88 -23.76 -39.88
N THR A 110 -12.67 -23.55 -39.38
CA THR A 110 -11.53 -23.07 -40.17
C THR A 110 -10.79 -24.19 -40.92
N GLU A 111 -11.27 -25.44 -40.77
CA GLU A 111 -10.71 -26.66 -41.36
C GLU A 111 -9.20 -26.84 -41.06
N PRO A 112 -8.82 -26.90 -39.77
CA PRO A 112 -7.42 -26.77 -39.35
C PRO A 112 -6.50 -27.90 -39.83
N PHE A 113 -7.07 -29.05 -40.20
CA PHE A 113 -6.30 -30.19 -40.73
C PHE A 113 -5.97 -30.06 -42.22
N ASN A 114 -6.70 -29.21 -42.96
CA ASN A 114 -6.54 -29.05 -44.42
C ASN A 114 -6.16 -27.61 -44.82
N ASN A 115 -6.14 -26.67 -43.87
CA ASN A 115 -5.90 -25.25 -44.11
C ASN A 115 -4.64 -24.77 -43.37
N ALA A 116 -3.58 -24.44 -44.11
CA ALA A 116 -2.32 -23.93 -43.56
C ALA A 116 -2.41 -22.52 -42.94
N THR A 117 -3.52 -21.80 -43.13
CA THR A 117 -3.76 -20.46 -42.52
C THR A 117 -4.61 -20.51 -41.25
N ALA A 118 -5.12 -21.69 -40.88
CA ALA A 118 -5.87 -21.86 -39.63
C ALA A 118 -4.94 -21.67 -38.41
N LYS A 119 -5.53 -21.24 -37.28
CA LYS A 119 -4.78 -21.14 -36.01
C LYS A 119 -4.28 -22.52 -35.57
N ALA A 120 -3.16 -22.56 -34.88
CA ALA A 120 -2.51 -23.81 -34.49
C ALA A 120 -3.33 -24.63 -33.48
N SER A 121 -4.11 -23.96 -32.63
CA SER A 121 -4.89 -24.60 -31.58
C SER A 121 -6.21 -23.86 -31.29
N PRO A 122 -7.24 -24.54 -30.77
CA PRO A 122 -8.43 -23.90 -30.21
C PRO A 122 -8.11 -22.85 -29.14
N PHE A 123 -7.00 -23.01 -28.41
CA PHE A 123 -6.57 -22.06 -27.37
C PHE A 123 -6.15 -20.69 -27.93
N ASP A 124 -5.80 -20.61 -29.22
CA ASP A 124 -5.44 -19.35 -29.88
C ASP A 124 -6.68 -18.61 -30.41
N MET A 125 -7.88 -19.21 -30.31
CA MET A 125 -9.12 -18.63 -30.80
C MET A 125 -9.63 -17.53 -29.85
N PRO A 126 -10.18 -16.40 -30.35
CA PRO A 126 -10.73 -15.35 -29.50
C PRO A 126 -11.87 -15.82 -28.59
N GLU A 127 -12.56 -16.89 -28.98
CA GLU A 127 -13.66 -17.49 -28.21
C GLU A 127 -13.18 -18.27 -26.97
N TYR A 128 -11.87 -18.56 -26.84
CA TYR A 128 -11.32 -19.17 -25.64
C TYR A 128 -11.01 -18.10 -24.59
N PRO A 129 -11.64 -18.13 -23.39
CA PRO A 129 -11.40 -17.11 -22.38
C PRO A 129 -9.97 -17.22 -21.83
N LEU A 130 -9.23 -16.11 -21.90
CA LEU A 130 -7.96 -15.97 -21.21
C LEU A 130 -8.22 -15.82 -19.71
N ALA A 131 -7.44 -16.53 -18.87
CA ALA A 131 -7.55 -16.44 -17.42
C ALA A 131 -7.45 -14.99 -16.90
N SER A 132 -6.57 -14.19 -17.49
CA SER A 132 -6.40 -12.78 -17.11
C SER A 132 -7.58 -11.87 -17.48
N ASP A 133 -8.47 -12.28 -18.39
CA ASP A 133 -9.49 -11.42 -18.97
C ASP A 133 -10.87 -11.60 -18.34
N SER A 134 -11.01 -12.47 -17.33
CA SER A 134 -12.29 -12.65 -16.67
C SER A 134 -12.67 -11.40 -15.88
N GLU A 135 -13.93 -10.96 -16.01
CA GLU A 135 -14.46 -9.78 -15.33
C GLU A 135 -14.27 -9.87 -13.80
N LYS A 136 -14.31 -11.10 -13.27
CA LYS A 136 -14.03 -11.39 -11.86
C LYS A 136 -12.58 -11.10 -11.48
N VAL A 137 -11.62 -11.57 -12.27
CA VAL A 137 -10.19 -11.34 -12.05
C VAL A 137 -9.87 -9.83 -12.10
N ASN A 138 -10.44 -9.12 -13.09
CA ASN A 138 -10.29 -7.67 -13.21
C ASN A 138 -10.90 -6.89 -12.04
N SER A 139 -12.06 -7.34 -11.52
CA SER A 139 -12.70 -6.69 -10.37
C SER A 139 -11.82 -6.74 -9.09
N PHE A 140 -11.10 -7.85 -8.87
CA PHE A 140 -10.19 -7.93 -7.73
C PHE A 140 -8.98 -7.03 -7.89
N LEU A 141 -8.43 -6.88 -9.09
CA LEU A 141 -7.32 -5.96 -9.35
C LEU A 141 -7.71 -4.51 -9.11
N GLN A 142 -8.91 -4.09 -9.51
CA GLN A 142 -9.42 -2.74 -9.22
C GLN A 142 -9.47 -2.46 -7.72
N ILE A 143 -9.93 -3.44 -6.92
CA ILE A 143 -9.94 -3.31 -5.45
C ILE A 143 -8.51 -3.23 -4.91
N VAL A 144 -7.58 -4.05 -5.42
CA VAL A 144 -6.17 -3.99 -5.01
C VAL A 144 -5.59 -2.60 -5.27
N ASP A 145 -5.82 -2.03 -6.46
CA ASP A 145 -5.29 -0.73 -6.84
C ASP A 145 -5.89 0.40 -5.97
N GLU A 146 -7.21 0.42 -5.82
CA GLU A 146 -7.91 1.41 -4.98
C GLU A 146 -7.40 1.37 -3.53
N LYS A 147 -7.36 0.17 -2.93
CA LYS A 147 -6.95 0.00 -1.53
C LYS A 147 -5.46 0.27 -1.34
N SER A 148 -4.62 -0.06 -2.31
CA SER A 148 -3.18 0.25 -2.27
C SER A 148 -2.92 1.75 -2.41
N GLN A 149 -3.70 2.45 -3.24
CA GLN A 149 -3.59 3.91 -3.37
C GLN A 149 -4.00 4.61 -2.07
N ASN A 150 -5.15 4.26 -1.49
CA ASN A 150 -5.58 4.81 -0.19
C ASN A 150 -4.53 4.54 0.90
N ALA A 151 -3.99 3.31 0.95
CA ALA A 151 -2.91 2.95 1.84
C ALA A 151 -1.67 3.83 1.63
N SER A 152 -1.26 4.07 0.38
CA SER A 152 -0.11 4.93 0.08
C SER A 152 -0.28 6.34 0.62
N GLU A 153 -1.46 6.93 0.46
CA GLU A 153 -1.79 8.26 0.98
C GLU A 153 -1.72 8.30 2.52
N MET A 154 -2.35 7.33 3.18
CA MET A 154 -2.31 7.21 4.65
C MET A 154 -0.89 6.99 5.18
N SER A 155 -0.10 6.18 4.47
CA SER A 155 1.31 5.94 4.80
C SER A 155 2.12 7.22 4.71
N SER A 156 1.93 8.03 3.65
CA SER A 156 2.60 9.32 3.52
C SER A 156 2.29 10.26 4.68
N ILE A 157 1.01 10.35 5.08
CA ILE A 157 0.59 11.17 6.22
C ILE A 157 1.24 10.65 7.52
N ALA A 158 1.19 9.34 7.78
CA ALA A 158 1.80 8.73 8.95
C ALA A 158 3.31 8.98 9.01
N SER A 159 4.02 8.84 7.89
CA SER A 159 5.46 9.11 7.78
C SER A 159 5.79 10.59 8.02
N ASN A 160 4.96 11.52 7.53
CA ASN A 160 5.17 12.94 7.77
C ASN A 160 5.08 13.29 9.26
N TYR A 161 4.22 12.63 10.04
CA TYR A 161 4.21 12.80 11.50
C TYR A 161 5.53 12.36 12.16
N VAL A 162 6.18 11.29 11.67
CA VAL A 162 7.52 10.86 12.15
C VAL A 162 8.60 11.90 11.81
N PHE A 163 8.50 12.54 10.64
CA PHE A 163 9.37 13.66 10.28
C PHE A 163 9.24 14.82 11.28
N PHE A 164 8.01 15.21 11.63
CA PHE A 164 7.78 16.26 12.64
C PHE A 164 8.30 15.87 14.03
N THR A 165 8.09 14.63 14.47
CA THR A 165 8.69 14.08 15.70
C THR A 165 10.22 14.29 15.73
N SER A 166 10.89 14.07 14.60
CA SER A 166 12.35 14.26 14.47
C SER A 166 12.76 15.74 14.56
N MET A 167 11.93 16.65 14.02
CA MET A 167 12.13 18.10 14.18
C MET A 167 11.98 18.54 15.64
N TYR A 168 10.97 18.04 16.37
CA TYR A 168 10.81 18.35 17.79
C TYR A 168 11.87 17.71 18.70
N ALA A 169 12.41 16.55 18.32
CA ALA A 169 13.59 15.99 18.96
C ALA A 169 14.80 16.93 18.82
N SER A 170 14.98 17.53 17.64
CA SER A 170 16.04 18.53 17.39
C SER A 170 15.84 19.80 18.21
N VAL A 171 14.60 20.30 18.35
CA VAL A 171 14.27 21.40 19.28
C VAL A 171 14.63 21.02 20.70
N SER A 172 14.21 19.84 21.16
CA SER A 172 14.47 19.37 22.52
C SER A 172 15.98 19.28 22.81
N PHE A 173 16.77 18.87 21.82
CA PHE A 173 18.21 18.84 21.89
C PHE A 173 18.83 20.25 22.01
N LEU A 174 18.40 21.20 21.17
CA LEU A 174 18.86 22.60 21.24
C LEU A 174 18.56 23.22 22.61
N GLU A 175 17.35 23.00 23.13
CA GLU A 175 16.92 23.48 24.44
C GLU A 175 17.61 22.75 25.61
N GLY A 176 18.06 21.51 25.39
CA GLY A 176 18.85 20.74 26.36
C GLY A 176 20.29 21.24 26.45
N ILE A 177 20.98 21.35 25.31
CA ILE A 177 22.38 21.79 25.25
C ILE A 177 22.53 23.27 25.58
N GLY A 178 21.57 24.11 25.18
CA GLY A 178 21.62 25.55 25.43
C GLY A 178 21.88 25.88 26.90
N ARG A 179 21.32 25.10 27.82
CA ARG A 179 21.49 25.25 29.28
C ARG A 179 22.88 24.91 29.81
N VAL A 180 23.66 24.09 29.10
CA VAL A 180 25.01 23.67 29.53
C VAL A 180 26.01 24.83 29.46
N PHE A 181 25.79 25.79 28.56
CA PHE A 181 26.71 26.92 28.40
C PHE A 181 26.66 27.89 29.58
N ALA A 182 27.82 28.23 30.14
CA ALA A 182 27.92 29.25 31.19
C ALA A 182 27.65 30.69 30.67
N SER A 183 27.83 30.92 29.35
CA SER A 183 27.65 32.23 28.73
C SER A 183 26.17 32.54 28.47
N LYS A 184 25.65 33.61 29.10
CA LYS A 184 24.27 34.08 28.88
C LYS A 184 23.97 34.42 27.42
N LYS A 185 24.95 34.92 26.65
CA LYS A 185 24.78 35.17 25.20
C LYS A 185 24.53 33.87 24.44
N MET A 186 25.28 32.80 24.76
CA MET A 186 25.12 31.50 24.11
C MET A 186 23.78 30.86 24.51
N GLN A 187 23.39 30.97 25.79
CA GLN A 187 22.06 30.56 26.26
C GLN A 187 20.94 31.30 25.51
N THR A 188 21.06 32.60 25.24
CA THR A 188 20.02 33.29 24.46
C THR A 188 20.00 32.84 22.99
N ILE A 189 21.15 32.60 22.36
CA ILE A 189 21.22 32.17 20.95
C ILE A 189 20.53 30.81 20.76
N PHE A 190 20.83 29.82 21.62
CA PHE A 190 20.23 28.50 21.52
C PHE A 190 18.72 28.54 21.79
N LEU A 191 18.27 29.30 22.79
CA LEU A 191 16.84 29.47 23.10
C LEU A 191 16.09 30.09 21.92
N VAL A 192 16.64 31.16 21.31
CA VAL A 192 16.01 31.80 20.14
C VAL A 192 15.96 30.85 18.95
N MET A 193 17.03 30.09 18.72
CA MET A 193 17.09 29.13 17.64
C MET A 193 16.08 27.98 17.83
N GLY A 194 16.03 27.37 19.02
CA GLY A 194 15.07 26.31 19.33
C GLY A 194 13.63 26.80 19.28
N ALA A 195 13.33 27.98 19.86
CA ALA A 195 12.00 28.59 19.76
C ALA A 195 11.60 28.93 18.31
N MET A 196 12.54 29.37 17.47
CA MET A 196 12.29 29.63 16.05
C MET A 196 11.96 28.36 15.29
N VAL A 197 12.79 27.31 15.44
CA VAL A 197 12.56 26.00 14.80
C VAL A 197 11.24 25.40 15.28
N PHE A 198 10.95 25.47 16.59
CA PHE A 198 9.68 25.01 17.16
C PHE A 198 8.49 25.72 16.53
N SER A 199 8.53 27.05 16.47
CA SER A 199 7.42 27.85 15.95
C SER A 199 7.21 27.59 14.47
N ALA A 200 8.27 27.59 13.66
CA ALA A 200 8.19 27.32 12.23
C ALA A 200 7.65 25.91 11.94
N THR A 201 8.16 24.90 12.65
CA THR A 201 7.72 23.50 12.50
C THR A 201 6.25 23.35 12.87
N THR A 202 5.83 23.96 13.98
CA THR A 202 4.44 23.91 14.47
C THR A 202 3.48 24.57 13.48
N ILE A 203 3.84 25.75 12.95
CA ILE A 203 3.03 26.47 11.96
C ILE A 203 2.86 25.64 10.69
N VAL A 204 3.95 25.06 10.18
CA VAL A 204 3.89 24.21 8.97
C VAL A 204 3.05 22.98 9.23
N MET A 205 3.27 22.28 10.35
CA MET A 205 2.52 21.07 10.69
C MET A 205 1.02 21.33 10.75
N PHE A 206 0.55 22.33 11.50
CA PHE A 206 -0.88 22.63 11.60
C PHE A 206 -1.47 23.23 10.32
N GLY A 207 -0.64 23.82 9.44
CA GLY A 207 -1.07 24.37 8.17
C GLY A 207 -1.20 23.34 7.04
N THR A 208 -0.47 22.23 7.10
CA THR A 208 -0.40 21.25 5.99
C THR A 208 -0.89 19.85 6.35
N MET A 209 -0.78 19.45 7.62
CA MET A 209 -1.05 18.06 8.01
C MET A 209 -2.52 17.84 8.35
N PRO A 210 -3.15 16.80 7.78
CA PRO A 210 -4.48 16.41 8.20
C PRO A 210 -4.45 15.76 9.58
N ILE A 211 -5.40 16.13 10.42
CA ILE A 211 -5.65 15.51 11.72
C ILE A 211 -6.59 14.33 11.49
N TYR A 212 -6.28 13.18 12.09
CA TYR A 212 -7.13 12.00 11.93
C TYR A 212 -8.55 12.28 12.48
N PRO A 213 -9.62 12.04 11.69
CA PRO A 213 -10.99 12.44 12.04
C PRO A 213 -11.70 11.50 13.02
N GLY A 214 -10.99 10.56 13.67
CA GLY A 214 -11.58 9.58 14.57
C GLY A 214 -12.18 10.21 15.84
N ASN A 215 -13.45 9.89 16.12
CA ASN A 215 -14.07 10.19 17.41
C ASN A 215 -13.22 9.56 18.53
N PHE A 216 -12.89 10.35 19.57
CA PHE A 216 -12.33 9.84 20.81
C PHE A 216 -13.28 8.78 21.40
N SER A 217 -12.99 7.50 21.19
CA SER A 217 -13.51 6.43 22.05
C SER A 217 -12.53 6.29 23.22
N LEU A 218 -12.63 7.19 24.19
CA LEU A 218 -12.04 7.02 25.52
C LEU A 218 -12.84 5.99 26.32
#